data_AF-V2W974-F1
#
_entry.id   AF-V2W974-F1
#
_cell.length_a   1.000
_cell.length_b   1.000
_cell.length_c   1.000
_cell.angle_alpha   90.00
_cell.angle_beta   90.00
_cell.angle_gamma   90.00
#
_symmetry.space_group_name_H-M   'P 1'
#
loop_
_entity.id
_entity.type
_entity.pdbx_description
1 polymer ?
#
loop_
_entity_poly.entity_id
_entity_poly.type
_entity_poly.pdbx_seq_one_letter_code
_entity_poly.pdbx_strand_id
1 'polypeptide(L)'
;MSIPSEIDYPRRVVIDNTDTRIKYVGDWNLDVGSFDNLGILGAPYNHTLHGTNQHGASLLFDFEGEFIQIRGAKDNRKMPHDPKLPYDNVTLLPKWTCEIDGGAITQYNYYNYSYYITNNVLCEQGLLSRQRHTLNLTVIIDNPNTQMFWLDKIEYKPLDRANVEQEVLKIDSSDPSIRYDNSSRGWYRDGINGDGIMLNSTGTAGSSLSFSFTGTGVSLYGFNEGNIFRRKSTARYYVDDSSVTTFETPDSKMDPDGINTTDYDNQLLFTSPTLQPGQHEMVITFTGVRQSDEFIQWLTIDYFYVTGSSRSIQLNSTGTGGTSSGGGGGSGSNPGAGSSGSESNNSGTPIGPIVGGVVGGVVGLAIIIGLIWLFVKRSTKKYPEQVTSRRYSSTPFDSQTTYASPGFIVPPQPPSPQSHTVTPVFPPYSPTSQPLMMSGPTSPPSSVPTGSTTTHSTNLNQNWMDLKDAQRNAVSNIRHQDGGIRYPQQVVNIPPSYTPR
;
A
#
# COMPACT_ATOMS: atom_id res chain seq x y z
N MET A 1 -0.44 -2.10 1.38
CA MET A 1 0.83 -2.58 0.76
C MET A 1 1.49 -1.48 -0.08
N SER A 2 2.49 -0.79 0.49
CA SER A 2 3.20 0.30 -0.18
C SER A 2 4.20 -0.23 -1.22
N ILE A 3 3.85 -0.14 -2.50
CA ILE A 3 4.70 -0.62 -3.61
C ILE A 3 5.91 0.32 -3.75
N PRO A 4 7.09 -0.11 -4.24
CA PRO A 4 8.23 0.79 -4.46
C PRO A 4 7.88 2.11 -5.18
N SER A 5 6.92 2.06 -6.11
CA SER A 5 6.41 3.24 -6.81
C SER A 5 5.74 4.28 -5.90
N GLU A 6 5.15 3.86 -4.78
CA GLU A 6 4.55 4.78 -3.81
C GLU A 6 5.59 5.61 -3.04
N ILE A 7 6.79 5.05 -2.85
CA ILE A 7 7.94 5.74 -2.21
C ILE A 7 8.64 6.66 -3.21
N ASP A 8 8.78 6.22 -4.46
CA ASP A 8 9.39 7.03 -5.52
C ASP A 8 8.52 8.23 -5.91
N TYR A 9 7.19 8.09 -5.73
CA TYR A 9 6.18 9.10 -6.04
C TYR A 9 5.25 9.34 -4.83
N PRO A 10 5.77 9.92 -3.73
CA PRO A 10 5.04 10.02 -2.47
C PRO A 10 3.89 11.02 -2.51
N ARG A 11 3.85 11.91 -3.53
CA ARG A 11 2.78 12.88 -3.74
C ARG A 11 2.08 12.63 -5.06
N ARG A 12 0.80 12.28 -4.99
CA ARG A 12 -0.03 11.96 -6.16
C ARG A 12 -1.36 12.69 -6.09
N VAL A 13 -1.83 13.21 -7.21
CA VAL A 13 -3.23 13.63 -7.37
C VAL A 13 -4.09 12.37 -7.51
N VAL A 14 -5.23 12.35 -6.85
CA VAL A 14 -6.20 11.26 -6.89
C VAL A 14 -7.42 11.70 -7.67
N ILE A 15 -7.77 10.92 -8.69
CA ILE A 15 -8.90 11.14 -9.58
C ILE A 15 -9.90 10.01 -9.33
N ASP A 16 -11.06 10.39 -8.82
CA ASP A 16 -12.17 9.50 -8.54
C ASP A 16 -12.74 8.89 -9.84
N ASN A 17 -13.27 7.67 -9.80
CA ASN A 17 -13.91 7.04 -10.95
C ASN A 17 -15.15 7.81 -11.46
N THR A 18 -15.72 8.72 -10.67
CA THR A 18 -16.84 9.60 -11.08
C THR A 18 -16.38 10.94 -11.64
N ASP A 19 -15.07 11.22 -11.67
CA ASP A 19 -14.53 12.48 -12.20
C ASP A 19 -14.82 12.62 -13.70
N THR A 20 -15.40 13.75 -14.08
CA THR A 20 -15.81 14.04 -15.46
C THR A 20 -14.66 14.11 -16.47
N ARG A 21 -13.40 14.20 -16.00
CA ARG A 21 -12.20 14.13 -16.84
C ARG A 21 -11.97 12.73 -17.40
N ILE A 22 -12.42 11.68 -16.70
CA ILE A 22 -12.37 10.31 -17.21
C ILE A 22 -13.46 10.17 -18.29
N LYS A 23 -13.04 9.84 -19.52
CA LYS A 23 -13.94 9.64 -20.65
C LYS A 23 -14.17 8.17 -20.87
N TYR A 24 -15.34 7.69 -20.47
CA TYR A 24 -15.76 6.31 -20.68
C TYR A 24 -16.35 6.10 -22.08
N VAL A 25 -15.99 4.97 -22.69
CA VAL A 25 -16.50 4.51 -23.98
C VAL A 25 -17.08 3.10 -23.80
N GLY A 26 -18.30 2.89 -24.27
CA GLY A 26 -19.08 1.67 -24.02
C GLY A 26 -20.04 1.81 -22.83
N ASP A 27 -20.63 0.71 -22.41
CA ASP A 27 -21.62 0.61 -21.34
C ASP A 27 -20.91 0.48 -20.00
N TRP A 28 -20.93 1.55 -19.21
CA TRP A 28 -20.37 1.63 -17.87
C TRP A 28 -21.46 1.92 -16.84
N ASN A 29 -21.37 1.26 -15.69
CA ASN A 29 -22.33 1.37 -14.59
C ASN A 29 -21.61 1.74 -13.31
N LEU A 30 -22.18 2.72 -12.59
CA LEU A 30 -21.72 3.12 -11.27
C LEU A 30 -22.25 2.14 -10.21
N ASP A 31 -21.36 1.69 -9.35
CA ASP A 31 -21.66 1.00 -8.10
C ASP A 31 -21.29 1.92 -6.92
N VAL A 32 -22.11 1.87 -5.87
CA VAL A 32 -21.95 2.64 -4.64
C VAL A 32 -22.07 1.70 -3.45
N GLY A 33 -20.97 1.53 -2.73
CA GLY A 33 -20.90 0.84 -1.44
C GLY A 33 -20.96 -0.69 -1.48
N SER A 34 -21.23 -1.34 -2.61
CA SER A 34 -21.35 -2.82 -2.63
C SER A 34 -20.03 -3.55 -2.34
N PHE A 35 -18.91 -2.84 -2.40
CA PHE A 35 -17.55 -3.34 -2.15
C PHE A 35 -16.93 -2.84 -0.83
N ASP A 36 -17.60 -1.98 -0.06
CA ASP A 36 -17.01 -1.30 1.10
C ASP A 36 -16.49 -2.23 2.19
N ASN A 37 -17.18 -3.37 2.34
CA ASN A 37 -16.87 -4.37 3.36
C ASN A 37 -16.38 -5.68 2.73
N LEU A 38 -15.89 -5.64 1.48
CA LEU A 38 -15.38 -6.81 0.79
C LEU A 38 -13.85 -6.87 0.86
N GLY A 39 -13.35 -8.01 1.33
CA GLY A 39 -11.92 -8.27 1.39
C GLY A 39 -11.20 -7.47 2.48
N ILE A 40 -9.87 -7.44 2.38
CA ILE A 40 -9.00 -6.89 3.42
C ILE A 40 -8.17 -5.67 2.99
N LEU A 41 -8.35 -5.21 1.73
CA LEU A 41 -7.57 -4.10 1.17
C LEU A 41 -8.26 -2.73 1.31
N GLY A 42 -9.24 -2.61 2.22
CA GLY A 42 -10.00 -1.39 2.50
C GLY A 42 -11.11 -1.10 1.48
N ALA A 43 -11.98 -0.14 1.78
CA ALA A 43 -13.07 0.25 0.87
C ALA A 43 -12.53 0.92 -0.42
N PRO A 44 -13.28 0.89 -1.52
CA PRO A 44 -13.01 1.75 -2.68
C PRO A 44 -12.96 3.22 -2.29
N TYR A 45 -12.21 4.02 -3.05
CA TYR A 45 -12.15 5.46 -2.85
C TYR A 45 -13.55 6.06 -3.05
N ASN A 46 -13.94 6.96 -2.12
CA ASN A 46 -15.29 7.53 -2.03
C ASN A 46 -16.45 6.51 -2.10
N HIS A 47 -16.21 5.25 -1.77
CA HIS A 47 -17.22 4.19 -1.77
C HIS A 47 -17.84 3.94 -3.15
N THR A 48 -17.16 4.33 -4.24
CA THR A 48 -17.67 4.16 -5.61
C THR A 48 -16.76 3.30 -6.47
N LEU A 49 -17.36 2.59 -7.42
CA LEU A 49 -16.65 1.90 -8.49
C LEU A 49 -17.39 2.12 -9.80
N HIS A 50 -16.67 2.26 -10.91
CA HIS A 50 -17.27 2.30 -12.24
C HIS A 50 -16.91 1.03 -12.98
N GLY A 51 -17.90 0.28 -13.44
CA GLY A 51 -17.63 -1.02 -14.03
C GLY A 51 -18.36 -1.31 -15.33
N THR A 52 -17.83 -2.30 -16.04
CA THR A 52 -18.35 -2.76 -17.33
C THR A 52 -18.17 -4.26 -17.49
N ASN A 53 -19.13 -4.90 -18.13
CA ASN A 53 -19.04 -6.26 -18.65
C ASN A 53 -19.05 -6.29 -20.18
N GLN A 54 -18.85 -5.14 -20.84
CA GLN A 54 -18.77 -5.05 -22.29
C GLN A 54 -17.32 -5.26 -22.75
N HIS A 55 -17.12 -6.22 -23.66
CA HIS A 55 -15.84 -6.41 -24.34
C HIS A 55 -15.50 -5.18 -25.20
N GLY A 56 -14.29 -4.66 -25.08
CA GLY A 56 -13.81 -3.51 -25.84
C GLY A 56 -14.27 -2.16 -25.30
N ALA A 57 -15.02 -2.13 -24.18
CA ALA A 57 -15.24 -0.88 -23.44
C ALA A 57 -13.90 -0.30 -22.98
N SER A 58 -13.77 1.01 -22.98
CA SER A 58 -12.51 1.69 -22.66
C SER A 58 -12.72 2.96 -21.86
N LEU A 59 -11.62 3.47 -21.31
CA LEU A 59 -11.57 4.80 -20.71
C LEU A 59 -10.35 5.56 -21.24
N LEU A 60 -10.49 6.88 -21.33
CA LEU A 60 -9.43 7.82 -21.67
C LEU A 60 -9.26 8.83 -20.55
N PHE A 61 -8.02 9.16 -20.23
CA PHE A 61 -7.69 10.18 -19.24
C PHE A 61 -6.43 10.94 -19.64
N ASP A 62 -6.55 12.27 -19.75
CA ASP A 62 -5.43 13.15 -20.06
C ASP A 62 -4.84 13.71 -18.76
N PHE A 63 -3.51 13.71 -18.66
CA PHE A 63 -2.81 14.25 -17.51
C PHE A 63 -1.45 14.85 -17.90
N GLU A 64 -0.90 15.70 -17.04
CA GLU A 64 0.47 16.20 -17.15
C GLU A 64 1.26 15.74 -15.94
N GLY A 65 2.20 14.81 -16.13
CA GLY A 65 2.85 14.15 -15.01
C GLY A 65 3.93 13.15 -15.38
N GLU A 66 4.70 12.73 -14.39
CA GLU A 66 5.86 11.83 -14.54
C GLU A 66 5.55 10.37 -14.13
N PHE A 67 4.36 10.14 -13.55
CA PHE A 67 3.92 8.84 -13.07
C PHE A 67 2.40 8.74 -13.13
N ILE A 68 1.88 7.54 -13.39
CA ILE A 68 0.46 7.20 -13.29
C ILE A 68 0.27 5.78 -12.74
N GLN A 69 -0.79 5.59 -11.96
CA GLN A 69 -1.24 4.32 -11.42
C GLN A 69 -2.76 4.23 -11.48
N ILE A 70 -3.28 3.08 -11.91
CA ILE A 70 -4.70 2.82 -12.01
C ILE A 70 -5.05 1.77 -10.97
N ARG A 71 -6.08 2.01 -10.18
CA ARG A 71 -6.59 1.07 -9.18
C ARG A 71 -8.02 0.67 -9.47
N GLY A 72 -8.37 -0.54 -9.05
CA GLY A 72 -9.70 -1.09 -9.23
C GLY A 72 -9.99 -2.25 -8.30
N ALA A 73 -11.08 -2.95 -8.63
CA ALA A 73 -11.53 -4.10 -7.87
C ALA A 73 -11.62 -5.37 -8.72
N LYS A 74 -11.39 -6.49 -8.07
CA LYS A 74 -11.71 -7.84 -8.53
C LYS A 74 -13.14 -8.17 -8.12
N ASP A 75 -13.95 -8.74 -9.00
CA ASP A 75 -15.27 -9.26 -8.65
C ASP A 75 -15.33 -10.77 -8.78
N ASN A 76 -15.20 -11.46 -7.64
CA ASN A 76 -15.25 -12.91 -7.56
C ASN A 76 -16.63 -13.44 -7.12
N ARG A 77 -17.65 -12.59 -6.99
CA ARG A 77 -18.98 -12.98 -6.45
C ARG A 77 -19.72 -13.97 -7.36
N LYS A 78 -19.44 -13.94 -8.66
CA LYS A 78 -19.99 -14.85 -9.67
C LYS A 78 -19.03 -15.97 -10.09
N MET A 79 -17.90 -16.11 -9.39
CA MET A 79 -16.91 -17.14 -9.68
C MET A 79 -17.21 -18.42 -8.89
N PRO A 80 -16.91 -19.60 -9.45
CA PRO A 80 -16.84 -20.83 -8.68
C PRO A 80 -15.73 -20.74 -7.62
N HIS A 81 -16.06 -21.05 -6.38
CA HIS A 81 -15.12 -21.07 -5.25
C HIS A 81 -14.91 -22.49 -4.75
N ASP A 82 -13.65 -22.86 -4.49
CA ASP A 82 -13.35 -24.06 -3.71
C ASP A 82 -13.42 -23.69 -2.22
N PRO A 83 -14.39 -24.24 -1.46
CA PRO A 83 -14.53 -23.91 -0.04
C PRO A 83 -13.33 -24.35 0.82
N LYS A 84 -12.40 -25.13 0.26
CA LYS A 84 -11.19 -25.58 0.96
C LYS A 84 -9.96 -24.71 0.70
N LEU A 85 -10.01 -23.80 -0.27
CA LEU A 85 -8.87 -23.00 -0.69
C LEU A 85 -9.23 -21.51 -0.74
N PRO A 86 -8.47 -20.62 -0.10
CA PRO A 86 -8.72 -19.18 -0.12
C PRO A 86 -8.18 -18.52 -1.40
N TYR A 87 -8.31 -19.21 -2.54
CA TYR A 87 -7.74 -18.77 -3.81
C TYR A 87 -8.76 -18.80 -4.95
N ASP A 88 -8.86 -17.67 -5.64
CA ASP A 88 -9.62 -17.50 -6.86
C ASP A 88 -8.84 -18.02 -8.07
N ASN A 89 -9.56 -18.61 -9.02
CA ASN A 89 -9.03 -18.83 -10.35
C ASN A 89 -9.05 -17.52 -11.17
N VAL A 90 -7.98 -16.74 -11.07
CA VAL A 90 -7.85 -15.42 -11.71
C VAL A 90 -7.97 -15.45 -13.25
N THR A 91 -7.87 -16.62 -13.88
CA THR A 91 -8.08 -16.76 -15.33
C THR A 91 -9.53 -16.55 -15.75
N LEU A 92 -10.48 -16.62 -14.80
CA LEU A 92 -11.90 -16.39 -15.02
C LEU A 92 -12.31 -14.92 -14.81
N LEU A 93 -11.37 -14.05 -14.43
CA LEU A 93 -11.60 -12.62 -14.27
C LEU A 93 -11.44 -11.87 -15.59
N PRO A 94 -12.01 -10.65 -15.70
CA PRO A 94 -11.76 -9.79 -16.85
C PRO A 94 -10.27 -9.47 -16.99
N LYS A 95 -9.85 -9.23 -18.23
CA LYS A 95 -8.52 -8.75 -18.58
C LYS A 95 -8.63 -7.30 -19.06
N TRP A 96 -7.50 -6.63 -19.19
CA TRP A 96 -7.45 -5.29 -19.74
C TRP A 96 -6.10 -5.06 -20.43
N THR A 97 -5.98 -3.95 -21.15
CA THR A 97 -4.71 -3.39 -21.62
C THR A 97 -4.62 -1.95 -21.16
N CYS A 98 -3.41 -1.46 -20.94
CA CYS A 98 -3.16 -0.06 -20.63
C CYS A 98 -2.06 0.49 -21.54
N GLU A 99 -2.32 1.66 -22.09
CA GLU A 99 -1.41 2.38 -22.96
C GLU A 99 -1.29 3.84 -22.50
N ILE A 100 -0.08 4.38 -22.60
CA ILE A 100 0.21 5.81 -22.47
C ILE A 100 0.75 6.28 -23.82
N ASP A 101 0.07 7.26 -24.42
CA ASP A 101 0.43 7.81 -25.75
C ASP A 101 0.54 6.73 -26.85
N GLY A 102 -0.27 5.67 -26.75
CA GLY A 102 -0.25 4.52 -27.66
C GLY A 102 0.85 3.48 -27.38
N GLY A 103 1.68 3.68 -26.36
CA GLY A 103 2.66 2.71 -25.88
C GLY A 103 2.13 1.88 -24.70
N ALA A 104 2.21 0.56 -24.78
CA ALA A 104 1.80 -0.32 -23.69
C ALA A 104 2.63 -0.08 -22.41
N ILE A 105 1.96 -0.04 -21.26
CA ILE A 105 2.60 0.15 -19.95
C ILE A 105 2.52 -1.11 -19.08
N THR A 106 3.17 -1.08 -17.92
CA THR A 106 3.16 -2.20 -16.98
C THR A 106 1.74 -2.47 -16.49
N GLN A 107 1.30 -3.72 -16.70
CA GLN A 107 0.04 -4.24 -16.23
C GLN A 107 0.27 -5.28 -15.13
N TYR A 108 -0.59 -5.26 -14.12
CA TYR A 108 -0.57 -6.22 -13.02
C TYR A 108 -1.75 -7.18 -13.11
N ASN A 109 -1.50 -8.47 -12.89
CA ASN A 109 -2.60 -9.42 -12.72
C ASN A 109 -3.19 -9.29 -11.31
N TYR A 110 -4.48 -9.59 -11.18
CA TYR A 110 -5.10 -9.73 -9.86
C TYR A 110 -4.36 -10.75 -9.01
N TYR A 111 -4.28 -10.48 -7.71
CA TYR A 111 -3.87 -11.49 -6.74
C TYR A 111 -4.90 -12.62 -6.70
N ASN A 112 -4.39 -13.85 -6.62
CA ASN A 112 -5.24 -15.02 -6.52
C ASN A 112 -5.91 -15.16 -5.15
N TYR A 113 -5.45 -14.47 -4.11
CA TYR A 113 -6.09 -14.57 -2.80
C TYR A 113 -7.52 -14.00 -2.81
N SER A 114 -8.49 -14.78 -2.35
CA SER A 114 -9.92 -14.47 -2.49
C SER A 114 -10.38 -13.21 -1.75
N TYR A 115 -9.60 -12.74 -0.77
CA TYR A 115 -9.91 -11.54 0.01
C TYR A 115 -9.21 -10.27 -0.51
N TYR A 116 -8.38 -10.35 -1.55
CA TYR A 116 -7.73 -9.17 -2.15
C TYR A 116 -8.63 -8.59 -3.24
N ILE A 117 -9.72 -7.95 -2.79
CA ILE A 117 -10.83 -7.54 -3.65
C ILE A 117 -10.62 -6.13 -4.23
N THR A 118 -10.42 -5.14 -3.39
CA THR A 118 -10.37 -3.71 -3.73
C THR A 118 -8.95 -3.17 -3.75
N ASN A 119 -8.77 -1.90 -4.15
CA ASN A 119 -7.48 -1.20 -4.15
C ASN A 119 -6.36 -1.94 -4.92
N ASN A 120 -6.71 -2.88 -5.81
CA ASN A 120 -5.74 -3.62 -6.61
C ASN A 120 -5.11 -2.67 -7.63
N VAL A 121 -3.79 -2.67 -7.74
CA VAL A 121 -3.11 -1.97 -8.83
C VAL A 121 -3.36 -2.74 -10.12
N LEU A 122 -3.89 -2.04 -11.12
CA LEU A 122 -4.21 -2.60 -12.42
C LEU A 122 -3.09 -2.34 -13.42
N CYS A 123 -2.59 -1.11 -13.44
CA CYS A 123 -1.52 -0.64 -14.31
C CYS A 123 -0.72 0.46 -13.63
N GLU A 124 0.56 0.57 -13.96
CA GLU A 124 1.38 1.70 -13.53
C GLU A 124 2.50 2.00 -14.54
N GLN A 125 2.94 3.25 -14.57
CA GLN A 125 4.13 3.66 -15.31
C GLN A 125 4.76 4.86 -14.62
N GLY A 126 6.05 4.75 -14.30
CA GLY A 126 6.87 5.87 -13.84
C GLY A 126 7.84 6.34 -14.92
N LEU A 127 8.62 7.37 -14.58
CA LEU A 127 9.64 7.97 -15.45
C LEU A 127 9.06 8.45 -16.79
N LEU A 128 7.81 8.88 -16.79
CA LEU A 128 7.20 9.52 -17.94
C LEU A 128 7.86 10.87 -18.21
N SER A 129 7.86 11.30 -19.47
CA SER A 129 8.37 12.61 -19.85
C SER A 129 7.53 13.73 -19.21
N ARG A 130 8.14 14.91 -19.01
CA ARG A 130 7.45 16.04 -18.37
C ARG A 130 6.55 16.78 -19.35
N GLN A 131 5.50 16.11 -19.80
CA GLN A 131 4.56 16.63 -20.79
C GLN A 131 3.14 16.14 -20.52
N ARG A 132 2.21 16.50 -21.41
CA ARG A 132 0.87 15.94 -21.43
C ARG A 132 0.89 14.54 -22.03
N HIS A 133 0.15 13.65 -21.38
CA HIS A 133 -0.01 12.25 -21.71
C HIS A 133 -1.49 11.90 -21.81
N THR A 134 -1.80 10.88 -22.58
CA THR A 134 -3.14 10.27 -22.63
C THR A 134 -3.04 8.81 -22.22
N LEU A 135 -3.71 8.46 -21.11
CA LEU A 135 -3.99 7.08 -20.72
C LEU A 135 -5.16 6.55 -21.56
N ASN A 136 -4.98 5.37 -22.14
CA ASN A 136 -6.04 4.57 -22.72
C ASN A 136 -6.05 3.18 -22.05
N LEU A 137 -7.16 2.82 -21.42
CA LEU A 137 -7.37 1.48 -20.87
C LEU A 137 -8.53 0.81 -21.60
N THR A 138 -8.31 -0.38 -22.15
CA THR A 138 -9.33 -1.16 -22.85
C THR A 138 -9.61 -2.46 -22.09
N VAL A 139 -10.89 -2.77 -21.87
CA VAL A 139 -11.35 -3.93 -21.12
C VAL A 139 -11.60 -5.11 -22.07
N ILE A 140 -11.13 -6.28 -21.67
CA ILE A 140 -11.29 -7.54 -22.38
C ILE A 140 -12.16 -8.45 -21.53
N ILE A 141 -13.39 -8.66 -22.01
CA ILE A 141 -14.38 -9.55 -21.40
C ILE A 141 -14.50 -10.82 -22.26
N ASP A 142 -14.28 -11.98 -21.65
CA ASP A 142 -14.47 -13.30 -22.26
C ASP A 142 -15.91 -13.82 -22.02
N ASN A 143 -16.50 -13.53 -20.85
CA ASN A 143 -17.88 -13.92 -20.51
C ASN A 143 -18.64 -12.79 -19.77
N PRO A 144 -19.54 -12.06 -20.45
CA PRO A 144 -20.23 -10.90 -19.86
C PRO A 144 -21.24 -11.24 -18.76
N ASN A 145 -21.60 -12.52 -18.60
CA ASN A 145 -22.54 -12.95 -17.56
C ASN A 145 -21.84 -13.12 -16.19
N THR A 146 -20.54 -13.45 -16.21
CA THR A 146 -19.76 -13.77 -15.01
C THR A 146 -18.65 -12.77 -14.72
N GLN A 147 -18.18 -12.02 -15.73
CA GLN A 147 -17.09 -11.05 -15.59
C GLN A 147 -17.60 -9.63 -15.54
N MET A 148 -16.98 -8.85 -14.66
CA MET A 148 -17.22 -7.41 -14.51
C MET A 148 -15.89 -6.76 -14.16
N PHE A 149 -15.43 -5.82 -14.98
CA PHE A 149 -14.27 -4.99 -14.68
C PHE A 149 -14.71 -3.80 -13.83
N TRP A 150 -13.89 -3.40 -12.86
CA TRP A 150 -14.20 -2.29 -11.95
C TRP A 150 -13.00 -1.34 -11.82
N LEU A 151 -13.21 -0.07 -12.16
CA LEU A 151 -12.31 1.05 -11.87
C LEU A 151 -12.69 1.70 -10.55
N ASP A 152 -11.68 2.04 -9.75
CA ASP A 152 -11.81 2.75 -8.48
C ASP A 152 -11.26 4.18 -8.60
N LYS A 153 -9.99 4.31 -8.97
CA LYS A 153 -9.34 5.63 -9.07
C LYS A 153 -8.12 5.58 -9.98
N ILE A 154 -7.74 6.77 -10.42
CA ILE A 154 -6.47 7.03 -11.11
C ILE A 154 -5.63 7.92 -10.20
N GLU A 155 -4.37 7.57 -9.99
CA GLU A 155 -3.41 8.36 -9.23
C GLU A 155 -2.27 8.77 -10.15
N TYR A 156 -1.88 10.05 -10.18
CA TYR A 156 -0.73 10.48 -10.98
C TYR A 156 0.14 11.49 -10.24
N LYS A 157 1.45 11.49 -10.52
CA LYS A 157 2.34 12.53 -10.02
C LYS A 157 2.29 13.73 -10.95
N PRO A 158 1.73 14.88 -10.54
CA PRO A 158 1.70 16.07 -11.37
C PRO A 158 3.11 16.67 -11.54
N LEU A 159 3.28 17.53 -12.54
CA LEU A 159 4.51 18.32 -12.71
C LEU A 159 4.74 19.28 -11.53
N ASP A 160 6.00 19.67 -11.31
CA ASP A 160 6.33 20.70 -10.33
C ASP A 160 5.54 21.99 -10.60
N ARG A 161 4.98 22.57 -9.53
CA ARG A 161 4.15 23.78 -9.60
C ARG A 161 2.84 23.63 -10.39
N ALA A 162 2.39 22.41 -10.65
CA ALA A 162 1.04 22.18 -11.14
C ALA A 162 0.02 22.83 -10.18
N ASN A 163 -1.05 23.35 -10.77
CA ASN A 163 -2.20 23.83 -10.01
C ASN A 163 -2.98 22.61 -9.50
N VAL A 164 -3.15 22.53 -8.19
CA VAL A 164 -3.91 21.47 -7.52
C VAL A 164 -4.95 22.05 -6.58
N GLU A 165 -5.34 23.29 -6.81
CA GLU A 165 -6.51 23.89 -6.18
C GLU A 165 -7.70 22.96 -6.43
N GLN A 166 -8.36 22.51 -5.35
CA GLN A 166 -9.49 21.57 -5.36
C GLN A 166 -9.17 20.12 -5.73
N GLU A 167 -7.92 19.76 -5.98
CA GLU A 167 -7.53 18.35 -6.15
C GLU A 167 -7.34 17.67 -4.79
N VAL A 168 -7.51 16.35 -4.75
CA VAL A 168 -7.10 15.55 -3.59
C VAL A 168 -5.71 15.01 -3.81
N LEU A 169 -4.81 15.27 -2.86
CA LEU A 169 -3.45 14.74 -2.87
C LEU A 169 -3.33 13.56 -1.92
N LYS A 170 -2.84 12.42 -2.42
CA LYS A 170 -2.31 11.32 -1.60
C LYS A 170 -0.86 11.65 -1.24
N ILE A 171 -0.58 11.72 0.05
CA ILE A 171 0.75 11.97 0.63
C ILE A 171 1.17 10.71 1.39
N ASP A 172 2.12 9.97 0.83
CA ASP A 172 2.65 8.74 1.41
C ASP A 172 3.40 9.01 2.73
N SER A 173 3.41 8.03 3.64
CA SER A 173 4.10 8.11 4.93
C SER A 173 5.60 8.41 4.84
N SER A 174 6.23 8.17 3.68
CA SER A 174 7.62 8.49 3.39
C SER A 174 7.88 9.94 2.97
N ASP A 175 6.82 10.75 2.77
CA ASP A 175 6.96 12.13 2.31
C ASP A 175 7.73 13.00 3.31
N PRO A 176 8.69 13.85 2.87
CA PRO A 176 9.50 14.67 3.76
C PRO A 176 8.73 15.77 4.50
N SER A 177 7.47 16.03 4.14
CA SER A 177 6.58 16.91 4.91
C SER A 177 6.08 16.26 6.21
N ILE A 178 6.24 14.94 6.37
CA ILE A 178 5.93 14.19 7.57
C ILE A 178 7.22 13.97 8.37
N ARG A 179 7.25 14.51 9.59
CA ARG A 179 8.41 14.46 10.48
C ARG A 179 8.06 13.64 11.71
N TYR A 180 8.60 12.44 11.78
CA TYR A 180 8.47 11.56 12.93
C TYR A 180 9.42 11.99 14.04
N ASP A 181 8.89 12.25 15.23
CA ASP A 181 9.71 12.57 16.40
C ASP A 181 10.50 11.33 16.85
N ASN A 182 11.81 11.37 16.65
CA ASN A 182 12.71 10.28 17.00
C ASN A 182 13.29 10.40 18.42
N SER A 183 12.87 11.39 19.21
CA SER A 183 13.35 11.59 20.59
C SER A 183 13.10 10.36 21.47
N SER A 184 11.96 9.69 21.28
CA SER A 184 11.56 8.48 22.00
C SER A 184 12.10 7.19 21.37
N ARG A 185 12.69 7.24 20.17
CA ARG A 185 12.93 6.07 19.28
C ARG A 185 11.69 5.17 19.16
N GLY A 186 10.50 5.75 19.27
CA GLY A 186 9.25 5.02 19.35
C GLY A 186 8.62 4.69 18.00
N TRP A 187 9.18 5.21 16.91
CA TRP A 187 8.75 4.93 15.54
C TRP A 187 9.58 3.81 14.94
N TYR A 188 8.90 2.82 14.39
CA TYR A 188 9.47 1.69 13.68
C TYR A 188 9.02 1.77 12.23
N ARG A 189 9.97 1.60 11.32
CA ARG A 189 9.65 1.38 9.92
C ARG A 189 9.46 -0.12 9.75
N ASP A 190 8.23 -0.55 9.55
CA ASP A 190 7.95 -1.93 9.18
C ASP A 190 8.40 -2.15 7.72
N GLY A 191 8.84 -3.37 7.38
CA GLY A 191 9.30 -3.69 6.01
C GLY A 191 10.77 -4.09 5.86
N ILE A 192 11.54 -4.28 6.95
CA ILE A 192 12.94 -4.77 6.86
C ILE A 192 13.01 -6.28 6.54
N ASN A 193 11.92 -7.03 6.68
CA ASN A 193 11.91 -8.50 6.56
C ASN A 193 11.31 -9.06 5.24
N GLY A 194 11.11 -8.23 4.21
CA GLY A 194 10.88 -8.70 2.84
C GLY A 194 9.43 -8.95 2.40
N ASP A 195 8.45 -8.51 3.18
CA ASP A 195 7.02 -8.46 2.81
C ASP A 195 6.65 -7.22 1.97
N GLY A 196 7.54 -6.22 1.90
CA GLY A 196 7.43 -5.09 0.99
C GLY A 196 6.44 -4.01 1.43
N ILE A 197 5.92 -4.06 2.66
CA ILE A 197 5.11 -2.97 3.21
C ILE A 197 6.04 -1.99 3.92
N MET A 198 6.18 -0.78 3.38
CA MET A 198 7.02 0.27 3.95
C MET A 198 6.15 1.33 4.62
N LEU A 199 5.84 1.13 5.90
CA LEU A 199 5.01 2.04 6.69
C LEU A 199 5.68 2.40 8.01
N ASN A 200 5.25 3.51 8.61
CA ASN A 200 5.76 3.97 9.89
C ASN A 200 4.73 3.69 11.00
N SER A 201 5.15 2.95 12.02
CA SER A 201 4.28 2.50 13.11
C SER A 201 4.87 2.82 14.48
N THR A 202 4.00 3.00 15.47
CA THR A 202 4.40 3.12 16.87
C THR A 202 3.44 2.41 17.82
N GLY A 203 4.02 1.60 18.71
CA GLY A 203 3.37 1.08 19.91
C GLY A 203 3.75 1.83 21.18
N THR A 204 4.56 2.89 21.07
CA THR A 204 5.16 3.61 22.20
C THR A 204 4.37 4.88 22.50
N ALA A 205 3.64 4.88 23.61
CA ALA A 205 2.87 6.03 24.08
C ALA A 205 3.74 7.29 24.17
N GLY A 206 3.18 8.42 23.76
CA GLY A 206 3.87 9.71 23.68
C GLY A 206 4.65 9.95 22.39
N SER A 207 4.85 8.93 21.54
CA SER A 207 5.48 9.12 20.23
C SER A 207 4.61 10.00 19.35
N SER A 208 5.24 10.97 18.67
CA SER A 208 4.54 11.98 17.90
C SER A 208 5.12 12.14 16.50
N LEU A 209 4.34 12.73 15.61
CA LEU A 209 4.80 13.24 14.32
C LEU A 209 4.20 14.62 14.09
N SER A 210 4.87 15.43 13.27
CA SER A 210 4.28 16.61 12.65
C SER A 210 4.16 16.45 11.15
N PHE A 211 3.11 17.01 10.57
CA PHE A 211 2.81 16.96 9.15
C PHE A 211 2.46 18.37 8.67
N SER A 212 3.28 18.95 7.80
CA SER A 212 2.97 20.24 7.19
C SER A 212 2.31 20.05 5.83
N PHE A 213 1.14 20.66 5.64
CA PHE A 213 0.39 20.57 4.40
C PHE A 213 -0.25 21.90 4.02
N THR A 214 -0.75 22.00 2.80
CA THR A 214 -1.51 23.16 2.33
C THR A 214 -2.82 22.67 1.75
N GLY A 215 -3.93 23.03 2.39
CA GLY A 215 -5.21 22.45 2.05
C GLY A 215 -6.39 23.08 2.77
N THR A 216 -7.51 22.36 2.76
CA THR A 216 -8.75 22.66 3.50
C THR A 216 -9.25 21.47 4.32
N GLY A 217 -8.56 20.34 4.28
CA GLY A 217 -8.93 19.14 5.01
C GLY A 217 -7.89 18.05 4.83
N VAL A 218 -7.84 17.14 5.80
CA VAL A 218 -6.92 16.01 5.80
C VAL A 218 -7.58 14.76 6.40
N SER A 219 -7.32 13.61 5.78
CA SER A 219 -7.73 12.30 6.30
C SER A 219 -6.51 11.40 6.45
N LEU A 220 -6.43 10.68 7.57
CA LEU A 220 -5.36 9.71 7.82
C LEU A 220 -5.85 8.30 7.52
N TYR A 221 -5.08 7.58 6.69
CA TYR A 221 -5.23 6.16 6.44
C TYR A 221 -4.07 5.39 7.06
N GLY A 222 -4.38 4.22 7.61
CA GLY A 222 -3.43 3.35 8.26
C GLY A 222 -3.67 1.88 7.97
N PHE A 223 -2.91 1.07 8.70
CA PHE A 223 -2.95 -0.39 8.65
C PHE A 223 -3.46 -0.93 9.98
N ASN A 224 -4.41 -1.87 9.92
CA ASN A 224 -4.93 -2.54 11.10
C ASN A 224 -4.35 -3.95 11.19
N GLU A 225 -3.58 -4.21 12.24
CA GLU A 225 -2.87 -5.48 12.45
C GLU A 225 -3.82 -6.55 12.99
N GLY A 226 -3.74 -7.76 12.45
CA GLY A 226 -4.53 -8.90 12.86
C GLY A 226 -3.75 -10.21 13.01
N ASN A 227 -2.47 -10.29 12.67
CA ASN A 227 -1.68 -11.53 12.91
C ASN A 227 -1.68 -12.00 14.38
N ILE A 228 -1.80 -11.06 15.33
CA ILE A 228 -2.11 -11.34 16.74
C ILE A 228 -3.26 -10.41 17.10
N PHE A 229 -4.27 -10.92 17.81
CA PHE A 229 -5.37 -10.10 18.25
C PHE A 229 -4.87 -8.92 19.12
N ARG A 230 -5.23 -7.71 18.72
CA ARG A 230 -4.90 -6.45 19.38
C ARG A 230 -6.18 -5.69 19.70
N ARG A 231 -6.24 -5.15 20.92
CA ARG A 231 -7.32 -4.28 21.36
C ARG A 231 -7.13 -2.87 20.83
N LYS A 232 -8.25 -2.19 20.58
CA LYS A 232 -8.23 -0.79 20.23
C LYS A 232 -7.43 0.05 21.23
N SER A 233 -6.77 1.08 20.72
CA SER A 233 -6.07 2.09 21.51
C SER A 233 -6.53 3.47 21.03
N THR A 234 -5.85 4.52 21.49
CA THR A 234 -6.14 5.88 21.07
C THR A 234 -4.89 6.60 20.60
N ALA A 235 -5.14 7.63 19.81
CA ALA A 235 -4.20 8.68 19.46
C ALA A 235 -4.95 10.00 19.48
N ARG A 236 -4.21 11.09 19.44
CA ARG A 236 -4.77 12.44 19.40
C ARG A 236 -4.09 13.26 18.33
N TYR A 237 -4.82 14.19 17.74
CA TYR A 237 -4.27 15.17 16.84
C TYR A 237 -4.76 16.57 17.17
N TYR A 238 -4.02 17.56 16.71
CA TYR A 238 -4.51 18.93 16.54
C TYR A 238 -3.91 19.51 15.26
N VAL A 239 -4.58 20.51 14.71
CA VAL A 239 -4.11 21.28 13.55
C VAL A 239 -3.93 22.73 13.97
N ASP A 240 -2.75 23.29 13.78
CA ASP A 240 -2.36 24.63 14.22
C ASP A 240 -2.69 24.84 15.72
N ASP A 241 -3.46 25.88 16.06
CA ASP A 241 -3.87 26.20 17.43
C ASP A 241 -5.26 25.64 17.80
N SER A 242 -5.76 24.66 17.04
CA SER A 242 -7.07 24.04 17.33
C SER A 242 -7.06 23.17 18.59
N SER A 243 -8.26 22.90 19.10
CA SER A 243 -8.44 21.96 20.22
C SER A 243 -8.02 20.54 19.82
N VAL A 244 -7.35 19.86 20.75
CA VAL A 244 -6.95 18.46 20.59
C VAL A 244 -8.18 17.57 20.39
N THR A 245 -8.13 16.74 19.35
CA THR A 245 -9.14 15.72 19.02
C THR A 245 -8.55 14.33 19.24
N THR A 246 -9.28 13.45 19.93
CA THR A 246 -8.90 12.05 20.13
C THR A 246 -9.57 11.17 19.07
N PHE A 247 -8.85 10.19 18.54
CA PHE A 247 -9.38 9.15 17.66
C PHE A 247 -8.87 7.77 18.10
N GLU A 248 -9.56 6.72 17.67
CA GLU A 248 -9.23 5.33 18.01
C GLU A 248 -8.34 4.70 16.95
N THR A 249 -7.38 3.87 17.37
CA THR A 249 -6.86 2.79 16.52
C THR A 249 -7.77 1.59 16.75
N PRO A 250 -8.41 1.03 15.70
CA PRO A 250 -9.49 0.04 15.88
C PRO A 250 -8.97 -1.29 16.45
N ASP A 251 -9.89 -2.14 16.95
CA ASP A 251 -9.55 -3.52 17.27
C ASP A 251 -9.12 -4.30 16.00
N SER A 252 -8.31 -5.35 16.18
CA SER A 252 -8.05 -6.31 15.10
C SER A 252 -9.37 -6.85 14.54
N LYS A 253 -9.46 -6.91 13.22
CA LYS A 253 -10.65 -7.38 12.52
C LYS A 253 -10.53 -8.87 12.19
N MET A 254 -11.66 -9.57 12.23
CA MET A 254 -11.77 -10.92 11.68
C MET A 254 -11.55 -10.88 10.17
N ASP A 255 -10.99 -11.94 9.60
CA ASP A 255 -11.01 -12.18 8.16
C ASP A 255 -12.46 -12.34 7.65
N PRO A 256 -12.68 -12.26 6.33
CA PRO A 256 -14.02 -12.37 5.78
C PRO A 256 -14.72 -13.74 6.01
N ASP A 257 -13.98 -14.82 6.33
CA ASP A 257 -14.61 -16.10 6.75
C ASP A 257 -14.98 -16.14 8.25
N GLY A 258 -14.48 -15.17 9.03
CA GLY A 258 -14.83 -15.01 10.44
C GLY A 258 -14.12 -15.99 11.36
N ILE A 259 -13.07 -16.66 10.90
CA ILE A 259 -12.37 -17.70 11.68
C ILE A 259 -11.17 -17.12 12.41
N ASN A 260 -10.35 -16.30 11.75
CA ASN A 260 -9.13 -15.75 12.33
C ASN A 260 -9.13 -14.22 12.24
N THR A 261 -8.30 -13.56 13.06
CA THR A 261 -7.96 -12.16 12.77
C THR A 261 -7.01 -12.08 11.59
N THR A 262 -7.10 -10.98 10.83
CA THR A 262 -6.19 -10.72 9.73
C THR A 262 -5.89 -9.24 9.59
N ASP A 263 -4.85 -8.95 8.82
CA ASP A 263 -4.37 -7.61 8.56
C ASP A 263 -5.30 -6.91 7.56
N TYR A 264 -5.63 -5.63 7.81
CA TYR A 264 -6.43 -4.80 6.91
C TYR A 264 -5.67 -3.55 6.49
N ASP A 265 -5.50 -3.37 5.18
CA ASP A 265 -4.87 -2.20 4.56
C ASP A 265 -5.87 -1.06 4.30
N ASN A 266 -5.38 0.14 4.01
CA ASN A 266 -6.17 1.30 3.58
C ASN A 266 -7.34 1.64 4.54
N GLN A 267 -7.09 1.62 5.85
CA GLN A 267 -8.11 1.87 6.86
C GLN A 267 -8.17 3.35 7.22
N LEU A 268 -9.31 4.00 6.97
CA LEU A 268 -9.56 5.38 7.42
C LEU A 268 -9.58 5.42 8.96
N LEU A 269 -8.70 6.22 9.55
CA LEU A 269 -8.63 6.42 11.00
C LEU A 269 -9.40 7.67 11.44
N PHE A 270 -9.25 8.78 10.70
CA PHE A 270 -10.03 9.99 10.91
C PHE A 270 -10.03 10.89 9.68
N THR A 271 -10.98 11.83 9.65
CA THR A 271 -10.97 13.01 8.77
C THR A 271 -11.08 14.26 9.63
N SER A 272 -10.27 15.27 9.34
CA SER A 272 -10.31 16.55 10.05
C SER A 272 -11.61 17.29 9.74
N PRO A 273 -12.05 18.23 10.60
CA PRO A 273 -12.99 19.26 10.18
C PRO A 273 -12.46 20.05 8.97
N THR A 274 -13.35 20.77 8.29
CA THR A 274 -12.95 21.72 7.23
C THR A 274 -12.10 22.84 7.83
N LEU A 275 -10.94 23.06 7.24
CA LEU A 275 -9.97 24.08 7.61
C LEU A 275 -10.07 25.27 6.66
N GLN A 276 -9.58 26.42 7.10
CA GLN A 276 -9.45 27.58 6.21
C GLN A 276 -8.42 27.28 5.12
N PRO A 277 -8.62 27.73 3.87
CA PRO A 277 -7.61 27.59 2.82
C PRO A 277 -6.25 28.17 3.26
N GLY A 278 -5.24 27.32 3.40
CA GLY A 278 -3.92 27.80 3.79
C GLY A 278 -2.91 26.70 4.09
N GLN A 279 -1.74 27.13 4.57
CA GLN A 279 -0.73 26.25 5.12
C GLN A 279 -1.09 25.90 6.56
N HIS A 280 -0.95 24.62 6.91
CA HIS A 280 -1.25 24.08 8.23
C HIS A 280 -0.09 23.21 8.73
N GLU A 281 -0.03 23.07 10.05
CA GLU A 281 0.75 22.04 10.73
C GLU A 281 -0.19 21.15 11.55
N MET A 282 -0.20 19.87 11.24
CA MET A 282 -0.86 18.85 12.06
C MET A 282 0.16 18.16 12.93
N VAL A 283 -0.18 17.93 14.20
CA VAL A 283 0.60 17.09 15.10
C VAL A 283 -0.26 15.92 15.55
N ILE A 284 0.28 14.71 15.43
CA ILE A 284 -0.37 13.48 15.90
C ILE A 284 0.49 12.89 17.02
N THR A 285 -0.14 12.46 18.11
CA THR A 285 0.52 11.77 19.23
C THR A 285 -0.21 10.49 19.56
N PHE A 286 0.51 9.37 19.58
CA PHE A 286 -0.04 8.10 20.05
C PHE A 286 -0.18 8.14 21.58
N THR A 287 -1.38 7.93 22.11
CA THR A 287 -1.60 7.91 23.56
C THR A 287 -1.42 6.51 24.14
N GLY A 288 -1.61 5.46 23.34
CA GLY A 288 -1.29 4.09 23.76
C GLY A 288 -2.15 3.58 24.93
N VAL A 289 -3.37 4.08 25.07
CA VAL A 289 -4.27 3.72 26.18
C VAL A 289 -4.55 2.21 26.16
N ARG A 290 -4.28 1.56 27.29
CA ARG A 290 -4.54 0.13 27.51
C ARG A 290 -5.84 -0.05 28.28
N GLN A 291 -6.74 -0.89 27.76
CA GLN A 291 -7.99 -1.26 28.43
C GLN A 291 -7.88 -2.60 29.19
N SER A 292 -6.88 -3.41 28.84
CA SER A 292 -6.58 -4.72 29.42
C SER A 292 -5.08 -5.00 29.32
N ASP A 293 -4.64 -6.16 29.83
CA ASP A 293 -3.26 -6.65 29.68
C ASP A 293 -2.96 -7.21 28.28
N GLU A 294 -3.93 -7.17 27.35
CA GLU A 294 -3.75 -7.64 25.98
C GLU A 294 -2.85 -6.69 25.16
N PHE A 295 -2.43 -7.17 23.97
CA PHE A 295 -1.74 -6.33 23.01
C PHE A 295 -2.66 -5.20 22.54
N ILE A 296 -2.11 -4.01 22.33
CA ILE A 296 -2.84 -2.85 21.81
C ILE A 296 -2.56 -2.66 20.33
N GLN A 297 -3.53 -2.09 19.61
CA GLN A 297 -3.38 -1.72 18.22
C GLN A 297 -2.42 -0.55 18.11
N TRP A 298 -1.38 -0.72 17.31
CA TRP A 298 -0.39 0.32 17.05
C TRP A 298 -0.98 1.42 16.19
N LEU A 299 -0.43 2.63 16.34
CA LEU A 299 -0.70 3.70 15.39
C LEU A 299 0.21 3.50 14.19
N THR A 300 -0.39 3.27 13.03
CA THR A 300 0.29 3.10 11.76
C THR A 300 -0.08 4.21 10.80
N ILE A 301 0.93 4.82 10.17
CA ILE A 301 0.78 5.86 9.15
C ILE A 301 1.10 5.22 7.81
N ASP A 302 0.07 5.09 6.97
CA ASP A 302 0.22 4.62 5.59
C ASP A 302 0.28 5.82 4.64
N TYR A 303 -0.78 6.62 4.60
CA TYR A 303 -0.81 7.87 3.84
C TYR A 303 -1.87 8.84 4.38
N PHE A 304 -1.77 10.09 3.94
CA PHE A 304 -2.78 11.11 4.11
C PHE A 304 -3.46 11.43 2.79
N TYR A 305 -4.76 11.71 2.81
CA TYR A 305 -5.39 12.52 1.77
C TYR A 305 -5.47 13.96 2.23
N VAL A 306 -5.12 14.90 1.36
CA VAL A 306 -5.21 16.34 1.59
C VAL A 306 -6.02 16.98 0.48
N THR A 307 -7.09 17.71 0.82
CA THR A 307 -7.83 18.52 -0.15
C THR A 307 -7.07 19.82 -0.39
N GLY A 308 -6.51 19.97 -1.60
CA GLY A 308 -5.63 21.06 -1.98
C GLY A 308 -6.34 22.42 -2.03
N SER A 309 -5.64 23.46 -1.56
CA SER A 309 -6.08 24.86 -1.59
C SER A 309 -5.08 25.81 -2.23
N SER A 310 -3.97 25.27 -2.75
CA SER A 310 -2.86 26.04 -3.34
C SER A 310 -2.85 25.93 -4.85
N ARG A 311 -2.52 27.05 -5.50
CA ARG A 311 -2.29 27.12 -6.95
C ARG A 311 -0.95 26.57 -7.42
N SER A 312 -0.08 26.14 -6.49
CA SER A 312 1.21 25.54 -6.83
C SER A 312 1.68 24.54 -5.78
N ILE A 313 1.98 23.30 -6.21
CA ILE A 313 2.71 22.34 -5.36
C ILE A 313 4.20 22.64 -5.36
N GLN A 314 4.81 22.77 -4.18
CA GLN A 314 6.25 22.59 -4.00
C GLN A 314 6.53 21.12 -3.65
N LEU A 315 6.85 20.29 -4.65
CA LEU A 315 7.12 18.85 -4.47
C LEU A 315 8.43 18.60 -3.70
N ASN A 316 9.36 19.55 -3.71
CA ASN A 316 10.58 19.56 -2.91
C ASN A 316 10.52 20.69 -1.87
N SER A 317 10.05 20.38 -0.66
CA SER A 317 10.28 21.25 0.49
C SER A 317 11.33 20.61 1.39
N THR A 318 12.61 20.79 1.05
CA THR A 318 13.63 20.84 2.09
C THR A 318 13.35 22.11 2.88
N GLY A 319 12.83 21.94 4.09
CA GLY A 319 12.43 23.03 4.97
C GLY A 319 13.52 24.09 5.06
N THR A 320 13.30 25.20 4.39
CA THR A 320 14.08 26.42 4.58
C THR A 320 13.04 27.52 4.74
N GLY A 321 12.98 28.11 5.94
CA GLY A 321 11.95 29.05 6.35
C GLY A 321 11.80 30.20 5.35
N GLY A 322 10.64 30.26 4.69
CA GLY A 322 10.25 31.38 3.86
C GLY A 322 9.93 32.58 4.75
N THR A 323 10.89 33.48 4.89
CA THR A 323 10.65 34.79 5.51
C THR A 323 9.92 35.65 4.49
N SER A 324 8.83 36.29 4.93
CA SER A 324 8.00 37.19 4.14
C SER A 324 8.80 38.36 3.58
N SER A 325 8.68 38.58 2.27
CA SER A 325 9.24 39.74 1.57
C SER A 325 8.38 40.98 1.79
N GLY A 326 8.73 41.77 2.81
CA GLY A 326 8.33 43.17 2.96
C GLY A 326 9.41 44.08 2.36
N GLY A 327 9.04 44.89 1.38
CA GLY A 327 9.94 45.86 0.74
C GLY A 327 10.29 47.06 1.63
N GLY A 328 11.48 47.64 1.39
CA GLY A 328 11.91 48.91 1.97
C GLY A 328 13.38 49.18 1.70
N GLY A 329 13.67 50.08 0.75
CA GLY A 329 15.02 50.54 0.45
C GLY A 329 15.58 51.50 1.50
N GLY A 330 16.90 51.53 1.63
CA GLY A 330 17.60 52.48 2.49
C GLY A 330 19.12 52.30 2.43
N SER A 331 19.78 53.28 1.81
CA SER A 331 21.24 53.43 1.63
C SER A 331 21.98 53.75 2.94
N GLY A 332 23.25 53.35 3.03
CA GLY A 332 24.28 54.25 3.59
C GLY A 332 25.08 53.80 4.81
N SER A 333 26.38 53.57 4.57
CA SER A 333 27.55 53.93 5.41
C SER A 333 27.78 53.30 6.80
N ASN A 334 28.85 52.49 6.87
CA ASN A 334 29.80 52.45 7.99
C ASN A 334 30.78 53.65 7.86
N PRO A 335 31.52 54.15 8.88
CA PRO A 335 32.53 53.35 9.59
C PRO A 335 32.92 53.75 11.05
N GLY A 336 33.72 52.88 11.69
CA GLY A 336 34.70 53.19 12.75
C GLY A 336 34.28 52.78 14.17
N ALA A 337 35.16 52.45 15.12
CA ALA A 337 36.60 52.17 15.19
C ALA A 337 36.90 51.71 16.65
N GLY A 338 38.02 51.00 16.88
CA GLY A 338 38.61 50.74 18.22
C GLY A 338 38.79 49.25 18.51
N SER A 339 39.94 48.60 18.26
CA SER A 339 41.34 48.74 18.72
C SER A 339 41.66 48.06 20.06
N SER A 340 42.39 46.94 19.98
CA SER A 340 43.44 46.42 20.89
C SER A 340 43.58 44.93 20.57
N GLY A 341 44.67 44.35 20.06
CA GLY A 341 46.09 44.64 20.21
C GLY A 341 46.70 43.59 21.13
N SER A 342 47.26 42.50 20.57
CA SER A 342 48.40 41.76 21.14
C SER A 342 48.77 40.51 20.32
N GLU A 343 50.00 40.55 19.81
CA GLU A 343 51.02 39.47 19.79
C GLU A 343 50.87 38.23 18.88
N SER A 344 51.84 38.15 17.98
CA SER A 344 52.22 37.05 17.09
C SER A 344 52.79 35.86 17.86
N ASN A 345 52.27 34.65 17.60
CA ASN A 345 53.01 33.40 17.82
C ASN A 345 52.75 32.44 16.66
N ASN A 346 53.81 32.20 15.89
CA ASN A 346 53.86 31.27 14.77
C ASN A 346 54.17 29.86 15.33
N SER A 347 53.26 28.90 15.21
CA SER A 347 53.53 27.49 15.52
C SER A 347 52.98 26.60 14.42
N GLY A 348 53.88 26.07 13.59
CA GLY A 348 53.55 25.16 12.50
C GLY A 348 53.00 23.83 12.99
N THR A 349 51.98 23.33 12.30
CA THR A 349 51.32 22.05 12.56
C THR A 349 52.24 20.88 12.21
N PRO A 350 52.49 19.91 13.10
CA PRO A 350 53.34 18.77 12.78
C PRO A 350 52.61 17.80 11.83
N ILE A 351 53.10 17.68 10.60
CA ILE A 351 52.55 16.86 9.51
C ILE A 351 52.83 15.34 9.70
N GLY A 352 53.63 14.96 10.70
CA GLY A 352 54.04 13.56 10.95
C GLY A 352 52.91 12.56 11.29
N PRO A 353 51.93 12.88 12.16
CA PRO A 353 50.90 11.93 12.57
C PRO A 353 49.80 11.65 11.52
N ILE A 354 49.61 12.55 10.54
CA ILE A 354 48.53 12.45 9.56
C ILE A 354 48.92 11.50 8.40
N VAL A 355 50.21 11.39 8.07
CA VAL A 355 50.66 10.54 6.96
C VAL A 355 50.76 9.05 7.37
N GLY A 356 51.01 8.76 8.65
CA GLY A 356 51.09 7.38 9.15
C GLY A 356 49.73 6.64 9.19
N GLY A 357 48.63 7.35 9.44
CA GLY A 357 47.29 6.75 9.53
C GLY A 357 46.73 6.26 8.19
N VAL A 358 47.04 6.96 7.10
CA VAL A 358 46.49 6.65 5.77
C VAL A 358 47.10 5.37 5.20
N VAL A 359 48.41 5.16 5.38
CA VAL A 359 49.09 3.96 4.88
C VAL A 359 48.68 2.72 5.67
N GLY A 360 48.51 2.84 6.99
CA GLY A 360 48.02 1.75 7.84
C GLY A 360 46.56 1.38 7.54
N GLY A 361 45.71 2.37 7.25
CA GLY A 361 44.30 2.17 6.91
C GLY A 361 44.09 1.38 5.61
N VAL A 362 44.86 1.69 4.57
CA VAL A 362 44.73 1.00 3.26
C VAL A 362 45.16 -0.47 3.36
N VAL A 363 46.24 -0.76 4.10
CA VAL A 363 46.70 -2.14 4.33
C VAL A 363 45.71 -2.91 5.20
N GLY A 364 45.16 -2.30 6.25
CA GLY A 364 44.14 -2.90 7.09
C GLY A 364 42.85 -3.23 6.34
N LEU A 365 42.39 -2.32 5.48
CA LEU A 365 41.18 -2.51 4.68
C LEU A 365 41.34 -3.65 3.66
N ALA A 366 42.52 -3.76 3.03
CA ALA A 366 42.80 -4.84 2.09
C ALA A 366 42.79 -6.23 2.76
N ILE A 367 43.30 -6.34 3.99
CA ILE A 367 43.27 -7.59 4.76
C ILE A 367 41.83 -7.98 5.14
N ILE A 368 41.00 -7.02 5.56
CA ILE A 368 39.59 -7.26 5.91
C ILE A 368 38.81 -7.75 4.69
N ILE A 369 38.99 -7.13 3.52
CA ILE A 369 38.34 -7.55 2.28
C ILE A 369 38.79 -8.97 1.88
N GLY A 370 40.08 -9.28 2.01
CA GLY A 370 40.62 -10.62 1.74
C GLY A 370 40.04 -11.71 2.66
N LEU A 371 39.84 -11.39 3.94
CA LEU A 371 39.23 -12.32 4.90
C LEU A 371 37.74 -12.55 4.60
N ILE A 372 36.97 -11.49 4.32
CA ILE A 372 35.56 -11.60 3.95
C ILE A 372 35.40 -12.48 2.70
N TRP A 373 36.22 -12.26 1.68
CA TRP A 373 36.19 -13.07 0.46
C TRP A 373 36.50 -14.55 0.71
N LEU A 374 37.46 -14.85 1.59
CA LEU A 374 37.79 -16.23 1.98
C LEU A 374 36.65 -16.92 2.75
N PHE A 375 35.92 -16.20 3.61
CA PHE A 375 34.80 -16.76 4.35
C PHE A 375 33.58 -17.00 3.45
N VAL A 376 33.29 -16.09 2.52
CA VAL A 376 32.20 -16.27 1.54
C VAL A 376 32.50 -17.41 0.56
N LYS A 377 33.76 -17.55 0.12
CA LYS A 377 34.16 -18.65 -0.78
C LYS A 377 34.11 -20.04 -0.11
N ARG A 378 34.17 -20.12 1.22
CA ARG A 378 34.03 -21.41 1.94
C ARG A 378 32.58 -21.80 2.23
N SER A 379 31.60 -20.90 2.11
CA SER A 379 30.20 -21.21 2.43
C SER A 379 29.36 -21.71 1.24
N THR A 380 29.86 -21.67 0.00
CA THR A 380 29.16 -22.27 -1.14
C THR A 380 29.35 -23.80 -1.18
N LYS A 381 28.83 -24.48 -0.15
CA LYS A 381 28.40 -25.88 -0.30
C LYS A 381 26.97 -25.85 -0.84
N LYS A 382 26.79 -26.60 -1.92
CA LYS A 382 25.61 -26.69 -2.78
C LYS A 382 24.34 -26.99 -1.95
N TYR A 383 23.36 -26.09 -2.01
CA TYR A 383 21.96 -26.44 -1.74
C TYR A 383 21.31 -26.83 -3.07
N PRO A 384 20.64 -27.99 -3.16
CA PRO A 384 19.91 -28.37 -4.35
C PRO A 384 18.70 -27.45 -4.55
N GLU A 385 18.61 -26.98 -5.79
CA GLU A 385 17.57 -26.22 -6.46
C GLU A 385 16.15 -26.62 -6.02
N GLN A 386 15.46 -25.73 -5.30
CA GLN A 386 14.00 -25.74 -5.21
C GLN A 386 13.46 -24.78 -6.26
N VAL A 387 12.66 -25.33 -7.17
CA VAL A 387 11.97 -24.67 -8.28
C VAL A 387 11.16 -23.51 -7.72
N THR A 388 11.70 -22.31 -7.86
CA THR A 388 11.00 -21.06 -7.56
C THR A 388 10.50 -20.48 -8.87
N SER A 389 9.21 -20.15 -8.86
CA SER A 389 8.44 -19.52 -9.94
C SER A 389 9.19 -18.36 -10.60
N ARG A 390 9.27 -18.42 -11.94
CA ARG A 390 9.84 -17.38 -12.80
C ARG A 390 9.09 -16.05 -12.63
N ARG A 391 9.74 -15.07 -12.02
CA ARG A 391 9.62 -13.64 -12.37
C ARG A 391 11.02 -13.08 -12.57
N TYR A 392 11.08 -12.06 -13.43
CA TYR A 392 12.26 -11.37 -13.98
C TYR A 392 12.98 -12.08 -15.13
N SER A 393 12.49 -11.82 -16.35
CA SER A 393 13.35 -11.69 -17.52
C SER A 393 13.29 -10.24 -17.97
N SER A 394 14.19 -9.41 -17.44
CA SER A 394 14.57 -8.16 -18.08
C SER A 394 15.61 -8.52 -19.13
N THR A 395 15.20 -8.66 -20.38
CA THR A 395 16.14 -8.66 -21.51
C THR A 395 16.80 -7.28 -21.59
N PRO A 396 18.15 -7.17 -21.64
CA PRO A 396 18.81 -5.91 -21.95
C PRO A 396 18.39 -5.44 -23.34
N PHE A 397 17.89 -4.21 -23.45
CA PHE A 397 17.60 -3.60 -24.73
C PHE A 397 18.91 -3.18 -25.41
N ASP A 398 19.13 -3.71 -26.62
CA ASP A 398 20.25 -3.40 -27.50
C ASP A 398 20.00 -2.06 -28.20
N SER A 399 20.91 -1.10 -28.05
CA SER A 399 20.75 0.27 -28.50
C SER A 399 21.15 0.50 -29.97
N GLN A 400 20.82 -0.44 -30.87
CA GLN A 400 21.00 -0.28 -32.31
C GLN A 400 19.88 -0.95 -33.10
N THR A 401 18.72 -0.29 -33.20
CA THR A 401 17.85 -0.50 -34.36
C THR A 401 17.21 0.82 -34.75
N THR A 402 17.68 1.33 -35.88
CA THR A 402 17.29 2.58 -36.53
C THR A 402 15.79 2.56 -36.88
N TYR A 403 15.13 3.68 -36.60
CA TYR A 403 13.75 3.99 -36.97
C TYR A 403 13.42 3.60 -38.42
N ALA A 404 12.47 2.68 -38.59
CA ALA A 404 11.70 2.54 -39.82
C ALA A 404 10.28 3.05 -39.55
N SER A 405 9.95 4.18 -40.17
CA SER A 405 8.61 4.78 -40.15
C SER A 405 7.60 3.84 -40.82
N PRO A 406 6.50 3.42 -40.16
CA PRO A 406 5.45 2.67 -40.84
C PRO A 406 4.62 3.61 -41.71
N GLY A 407 4.64 3.35 -43.02
CA GLY A 407 3.81 4.06 -44.00
C GLY A 407 2.31 3.87 -43.75
N PHE A 408 1.55 4.91 -44.12
CA PHE A 408 0.10 4.91 -44.17
C PHE A 408 -0.46 3.70 -44.92
N ILE A 409 -1.13 2.80 -44.21
CA ILE A 409 -2.04 1.83 -44.81
C ILE A 409 -3.45 2.46 -44.76
N VAL A 410 -3.95 2.82 -45.94
CA VAL A 410 -5.35 3.23 -46.13
C VAL A 410 -6.23 1.98 -46.04
N PRO A 411 -7.25 1.93 -45.16
CA PRO A 411 -8.20 0.82 -45.13
C PRO A 411 -9.07 0.80 -46.40
N PRO A 412 -9.40 -0.37 -46.97
CA PRO A 412 -10.35 -0.46 -48.07
C PRO A 412 -11.76 -0.09 -47.58
N GLN A 413 -12.38 0.86 -48.28
CA GLN A 413 -13.73 1.34 -48.06
C GLN A 413 -14.76 0.20 -48.28
N PRO A 414 -15.73 -0.01 -47.37
CA PRO A 414 -16.77 -1.01 -47.58
C PRO A 414 -17.72 -0.60 -48.73
N PRO A 415 -18.23 -1.56 -49.53
CA PRO A 415 -19.18 -1.25 -50.59
C PRO A 415 -20.50 -0.76 -49.99
N SER A 416 -20.99 0.35 -50.55
CA SER A 416 -22.29 0.96 -50.27
C SER A 416 -23.45 -0.03 -50.44
N PRO A 417 -24.45 -0.09 -49.53
CA PRO A 417 -25.60 -0.97 -49.67
C PRO A 417 -26.51 -0.51 -50.81
N GLN A 418 -26.74 -1.41 -51.78
CA GLN A 418 -27.79 -1.26 -52.79
C GLN A 418 -29.17 -1.40 -52.15
N SER A 419 -30.08 -0.53 -52.57
CA SER A 419 -31.47 -0.47 -52.14
C SER A 419 -32.26 -1.65 -52.72
N HIS A 420 -32.75 -2.56 -51.87
CA HIS A 420 -33.77 -3.52 -52.25
C HIS A 420 -35.11 -3.15 -51.63
N THR A 421 -36.07 -2.86 -52.51
CA THR A 421 -37.48 -2.62 -52.17
C THR A 421 -38.26 -3.85 -52.60
N VAL A 422 -38.78 -4.68 -51.68
CA VAL A 422 -39.98 -5.51 -51.91
C VAL A 422 -40.74 -5.79 -50.59
N THR A 423 -42.03 -5.43 -50.68
CA THR A 423 -43.29 -5.59 -49.92
C THR A 423 -43.55 -6.69 -48.86
N PRO A 424 -44.60 -6.49 -48.00
CA PRO A 424 -44.96 -7.34 -46.87
C PRO A 424 -45.97 -8.44 -47.21
N VAL A 425 -45.90 -9.59 -46.52
CA VAL A 425 -46.94 -10.63 -46.52
C VAL A 425 -47.10 -11.22 -45.11
N PHE A 426 -48.35 -11.33 -44.65
CA PHE A 426 -48.83 -11.95 -43.39
C PHE A 426 -49.82 -13.11 -43.73
N PRO A 427 -50.18 -13.98 -42.77
CA PRO A 427 -49.84 -15.42 -42.68
C PRO A 427 -50.99 -16.36 -43.14
N PRO A 428 -50.90 -17.69 -42.94
CA PRO A 428 -51.76 -18.28 -41.89
C PRO A 428 -51.29 -19.59 -41.17
N TYR A 429 -51.83 -19.74 -39.94
CA TYR A 429 -52.38 -20.93 -39.24
C TYR A 429 -51.52 -22.05 -38.57
N SER A 430 -51.91 -22.30 -37.30
CA SER A 430 -51.67 -23.48 -36.44
C SER A 430 -52.78 -24.53 -36.57
N PRO A 431 -52.59 -25.77 -36.05
CA PRO A 431 -53.30 -26.20 -34.82
C PRO A 431 -52.44 -27.11 -33.90
N THR A 432 -52.44 -26.95 -32.56
CA THR A 432 -53.38 -27.44 -31.51
C THR A 432 -53.30 -28.95 -31.19
N SER A 433 -52.81 -29.30 -29.99
CA SER A 433 -53.49 -30.23 -29.05
C SER A 433 -52.76 -30.30 -27.70
N GLN A 434 -53.53 -30.08 -26.63
CA GLN A 434 -53.13 -30.04 -25.21
C GLN A 434 -53.25 -31.45 -24.51
N PRO A 435 -53.47 -31.58 -23.18
CA PRO A 435 -52.53 -32.25 -22.26
C PRO A 435 -53.19 -33.44 -21.53
N LEU A 436 -52.55 -34.03 -20.50
CA LEU A 436 -53.26 -34.64 -19.37
C LEU A 436 -52.34 -34.79 -18.16
N MET A 437 -52.83 -34.31 -17.01
CA MET A 437 -52.31 -34.59 -15.67
C MET A 437 -52.84 -35.94 -15.16
N MET A 438 -52.14 -36.63 -14.24
CA MET A 438 -52.72 -37.01 -12.93
C MET A 438 -51.67 -37.56 -11.94
N SER A 439 -51.98 -37.31 -10.69
CA SER A 439 -51.44 -37.65 -9.37
C SER A 439 -51.31 -39.14 -8.99
N GLY A 440 -50.49 -39.41 -7.96
CA GLY A 440 -50.93 -40.23 -6.80
C GLY A 440 -50.02 -41.37 -6.32
N PRO A 441 -50.10 -41.79 -5.02
CA PRO A 441 -48.95 -42.09 -4.15
C PRO A 441 -48.87 -43.55 -3.66
N THR A 442 -47.78 -43.96 -2.98
CA THR A 442 -47.76 -44.75 -1.70
C THR A 442 -46.35 -45.22 -1.27
N SER A 443 -46.21 -45.49 0.03
CA SER A 443 -45.00 -45.66 0.85
C SER A 443 -44.67 -47.17 1.16
N PRO A 444 -43.87 -47.54 2.20
CA PRO A 444 -42.62 -48.33 2.14
C PRO A 444 -42.76 -49.80 2.65
N PRO A 445 -41.65 -50.57 2.85
CA PRO A 445 -41.20 -50.82 4.24
C PRO A 445 -39.68 -51.13 4.45
N SER A 446 -39.38 -51.45 5.72
CA SER A 446 -38.16 -51.45 6.54
C SER A 446 -37.14 -52.62 6.45
N SER A 447 -36.03 -52.44 7.20
CA SER A 447 -35.19 -53.38 8.01
C SER A 447 -33.99 -54.20 7.43
N VAL A 448 -32.75 -53.76 7.78
CA VAL A 448 -31.61 -54.39 8.55
C VAL A 448 -31.44 -55.94 8.49
N PRO A 449 -30.24 -56.57 8.28
CA PRO A 449 -29.09 -56.52 9.22
C PRO A 449 -27.62 -56.63 8.72
N THR A 450 -26.73 -56.16 9.61
CA THR A 450 -25.35 -56.52 10.00
C THR A 450 -24.41 -57.31 9.06
N GLY A 451 -23.18 -56.79 8.89
CA GLY A 451 -22.01 -57.53 8.40
C GLY A 451 -20.71 -56.75 8.59
N SER A 452 -19.89 -57.18 9.55
CA SER A 452 -18.55 -56.69 9.86
C SER A 452 -17.49 -57.26 8.90
N THR A 453 -16.67 -56.42 8.28
CA THR A 453 -15.33 -56.82 7.82
C THR A 453 -14.33 -55.67 7.97
N THR A 454 -13.35 -55.94 8.82
CA THR A 454 -12.14 -55.19 9.10
C THR A 454 -11.26 -55.06 7.86
N THR A 455 -10.84 -53.84 7.51
CA THR A 455 -9.63 -53.62 6.70
C THR A 455 -8.83 -52.47 7.31
N HIS A 456 -7.63 -52.81 7.76
CA HIS A 456 -6.59 -51.88 8.19
C HIS A 456 -6.23 -50.92 7.05
N SER A 457 -6.38 -49.62 7.27
CA SER A 457 -5.63 -48.60 6.54
C SER A 457 -4.87 -47.75 7.55
N THR A 458 -3.57 -47.68 7.33
CA THR A 458 -2.59 -46.95 8.13
C THR A 458 -2.83 -45.45 7.97
N ASN A 459 -3.17 -44.79 9.09
CA ASN A 459 -3.41 -43.36 9.15
C ASN A 459 -2.07 -42.62 9.29
N LEU A 460 -1.72 -41.78 8.30
CA LEU A 460 -0.46 -41.01 8.25
C LEU A 460 -0.41 -39.84 9.26
N ASN A 461 -1.51 -39.55 9.97
CA ASN A 461 -1.63 -38.39 10.86
C ASN A 461 -1.23 -38.65 12.32
N GLN A 462 -0.93 -39.89 12.72
CA GLN A 462 -0.52 -40.16 14.10
C GLN A 462 0.95 -39.79 14.37
N ASN A 463 1.81 -39.79 13.34
CA ASN A 463 3.24 -39.48 13.48
C ASN A 463 3.57 -37.99 13.68
N TRP A 464 2.61 -37.07 13.48
CA TRP A 464 2.85 -35.63 13.64
C TRP A 464 2.56 -35.09 15.05
N MET A 465 1.70 -35.76 15.83
CA MET A 465 1.46 -35.39 17.23
C MET A 465 2.58 -35.93 18.14
N ASP A 466 3.07 -37.15 17.89
CA ASP A 466 4.20 -37.72 18.63
C ASP A 466 5.52 -36.95 18.42
N LEU A 467 5.72 -36.33 17.24
CA LEU A 467 6.90 -35.49 16.98
C LEU A 467 6.85 -34.14 17.73
N LYS A 468 5.66 -33.55 17.89
CA LYS A 468 5.48 -32.30 18.64
C LYS A 468 5.60 -32.50 20.15
N ASP A 469 5.21 -33.66 20.67
CA ASP A 469 5.39 -34.00 22.09
C ASP A 469 6.82 -34.44 22.42
N ALA A 470 7.52 -35.09 21.48
CA ALA A 470 8.96 -35.34 21.60
C ALA A 470 9.79 -34.03 21.59
N GLN A 471 9.36 -33.01 20.83
CA GLN A 471 10.04 -31.72 20.75
C GLN A 471 9.74 -30.82 21.97
N ARG A 472 8.56 -30.94 22.59
CA ARG A 472 8.22 -30.29 23.87
C ARG A 472 9.00 -30.85 25.06
N ASN A 473 9.26 -32.15 25.10
CA ASN A 473 10.03 -32.79 26.18
C ASN A 473 11.55 -32.59 26.06
N ALA A 474 12.06 -32.11 24.91
CA ALA A 474 13.49 -31.85 24.69
C ALA A 474 13.96 -30.46 25.13
N VAL A 475 13.06 -29.53 25.49
CA VAL A 475 13.41 -28.14 25.86
C VAL A 475 13.26 -27.86 27.37
N SER A 476 12.72 -28.80 28.14
CA SER A 476 12.66 -28.69 29.60
C SER A 476 13.63 -29.67 30.26
N ASN A 477 14.93 -29.32 30.30
CA ASN A 477 15.86 -29.70 31.38
C ASN A 477 17.28 -29.20 31.08
N ILE A 478 17.56 -27.93 31.38
CA ILE A 478 18.91 -27.51 31.77
C ILE A 478 18.77 -26.75 33.09
N ARG A 479 18.95 -27.50 34.18
CA ARG A 479 19.03 -27.00 35.54
C ARG A 479 20.51 -26.67 35.80
N HIS A 480 20.89 -25.40 35.72
CA HIS A 480 22.17 -24.97 36.27
C HIS A 480 22.00 -24.71 37.77
N GLN A 481 22.64 -25.54 38.58
CA GLN A 481 23.00 -25.19 39.95
C GLN A 481 24.37 -24.50 39.94
N ASP A 482 24.51 -23.55 40.87
CA ASP A 482 25.72 -22.85 41.32
C ASP A 482 26.10 -21.56 40.58
N GLY A 483 26.45 -20.54 41.39
CA GLY A 483 26.93 -19.22 40.95
C GLY A 483 26.23 -18.04 41.63
N GLY A 484 26.25 -17.97 42.97
CA GLY A 484 25.72 -16.81 43.70
C GLY A 484 26.49 -15.51 43.42
N ILE A 485 25.77 -14.47 42.99
CA ILE A 485 26.26 -13.09 42.96
C ILE A 485 25.36 -12.25 43.87
N ARG A 486 25.96 -11.69 44.93
CA ARG A 486 25.31 -10.71 45.82
C ARG A 486 25.34 -9.34 45.16
N TYR A 487 24.19 -8.69 45.04
CA TYR A 487 24.12 -7.25 44.79
C TYR A 487 24.21 -6.48 46.12
N PRO A 488 24.94 -5.36 46.18
CA PRO A 488 24.97 -4.52 47.37
C PRO A 488 23.60 -3.87 47.60
N GLN A 489 23.09 -3.97 48.82
CA GLN A 489 21.91 -3.25 49.28
C GLN A 489 22.15 -1.74 49.16
N GLN A 490 21.25 -1.06 48.45
CA GLN A 490 21.15 0.38 48.49
C GLN A 490 20.54 0.78 49.84
N VAL A 491 21.36 1.33 50.73
CA VAL A 491 20.92 1.91 52.00
C VAL A 491 20.19 3.21 51.69
N VAL A 492 18.86 3.19 51.78
CA VAL A 492 18.05 4.41 51.79
C VAL A 492 18.02 4.92 53.23
N ASN A 493 18.75 6.00 53.49
CA ASN A 493 18.60 6.77 54.74
C ASN A 493 17.28 7.54 54.68
N ILE A 494 16.30 7.11 55.48
CA ILE A 494 15.05 7.84 55.69
C ILE A 494 15.33 8.93 56.75
N PRO A 495 15.08 10.23 56.46
CA PRO A 495 15.20 11.28 57.46
C PRO A 495 14.15 11.11 58.58
N PRO A 496 14.47 11.45 59.85
CA PRO A 496 13.49 11.38 60.93
C PRO A 496 12.33 12.35 60.69
N SER A 497 11.10 11.83 60.79
CA SER A 497 9.87 12.62 60.81
C SER A 497 9.81 13.49 62.06
N TYR A 498 9.82 14.81 61.89
CA TYR A 498 9.54 15.73 63.00
C TYR A 498 8.05 15.71 63.35
N THR A 499 7.76 15.44 64.62
CA THR A 499 6.44 15.63 65.22
C THR A 499 6.24 17.13 65.50
N PRO A 500 5.08 17.72 65.16
CA PRO A 500 4.83 19.14 65.43
C PRO A 500 4.60 19.38 66.93
N ARG A 501 5.28 20.38 67.48
CA ARG A 501 4.88 21.11 68.69
C ARG A 501 4.94 22.59 68.42
#